data_AF-K0HWK9-F1
#
_entry.id   AF-K0HWK9-F1
#
_cell.length_a   1.000
_cell.length_b   1.000
_cell.length_c   1.000
_cell.angle_alpha   90.00
_cell.angle_beta   90.00
_cell.angle_gamma   90.00
#
_symmetry.space_group_name_H-M   'P 1'
#
loop_
_entity.id
_entity.type
_entity.pdbx_description
1 polymer ?
#
loop_
_entity_poly.entity_id
_entity_poly.type
_entity_poly.pdbx_seq_one_letter_code
_entity_poly.pdbx_strand_id
1 'polypeptide(L)'
;MPAELQDQLRGRLLATGFAQFEEHSEWLRREGFSISKSAIHRYATAHATAIMAQQRTDSSLSLVESRIRCLEIASSLAPSTTADLMRDAEELLKWVYRP
;
A
#
# COMPACT_ATOMS: atom_id res chain seq x y z
N MET A 1 -6.87 20.75 -7.16
CA MET A 1 -5.55 20.11 -7.25
C MET A 1 -5.69 18.86 -8.11
N PRO A 2 -4.73 18.53 -9.00
CA PRO A 2 -4.78 17.34 -9.83
C PRO A 2 -4.93 16.06 -9.00
N ALA A 3 -5.56 15.03 -9.57
CA ALA A 3 -5.82 13.77 -8.88
C ALA A 3 -4.52 13.07 -8.51
N GLU A 4 -3.53 13.05 -9.41
CA GLU A 4 -2.24 12.39 -9.20
C GLU A 4 -1.47 13.03 -8.03
N LEU A 5 -1.52 14.35 -7.92
CA LEU A 5 -0.86 15.07 -6.82
C LEU A 5 -1.59 14.82 -5.49
N GLN A 6 -2.91 14.65 -5.53
CA GLN A 6 -3.71 14.30 -4.35
C GLN A 6 -3.40 12.89 -3.85
N ASP A 7 -3.19 11.94 -4.76
CA ASP A 7 -2.71 10.59 -4.41
C ASP A 7 -1.33 10.62 -3.78
N GLN A 8 -0.40 11.39 -4.36
CA GLN A 8 0.92 11.57 -3.76
C GLN A 8 0.85 12.19 -2.36
N LEU A 9 0.00 13.21 -2.16
CA LEU A 9 -0.22 13.77 -0.83
C LEU A 9 -0.77 12.74 0.15
N ARG A 10 -1.75 11.92 -0.26
CA ARG A 10 -2.28 10.83 0.58
C ARG A 10 -1.18 9.83 0.97
N GLY A 11 -0.36 9.41 0.01
CA GLY A 11 0.79 8.51 0.27
C GLY A 11 1.78 9.11 1.27
N ARG A 12 2.11 10.40 1.12
CA ARG A 12 2.98 11.13 2.06
C ARG A 12 2.37 11.22 3.46
N LEU A 13 1.07 11.51 3.56
CA LEU A 13 0.36 11.55 4.85
C LEU A 13 0.39 10.20 5.56
N LEU A 14 0.26 9.10 4.83
CA LEU A 14 0.37 7.76 5.39
C LEU A 14 1.79 7.45 5.84
N ALA A 15 2.79 7.77 5.01
CA ALA A 15 4.20 7.51 5.31
C ALA A 15 4.69 8.26 6.56
N THR A 16 4.19 9.47 6.79
CA THR A 16 4.54 10.27 7.99
C THR A 16 3.58 10.05 9.16
N GLY A 17 2.61 9.13 9.05
CA GLY A 17 1.64 8.89 10.11
C GLY A 17 0.77 10.11 10.45
N PHE A 18 0.38 10.88 9.43
CA PHE A 18 -0.37 12.13 9.55
C PHE A 18 0.38 13.20 10.37
N ALA A 19 1.71 13.25 10.21
CA ALA A 19 2.57 14.28 10.79
C ALA A 19 3.29 15.11 9.71
N GLN A 20 4.17 16.04 10.13
CA GLN A 20 5.05 16.81 9.25
C GLN A 20 4.32 17.68 8.20
N PHE A 21 3.18 18.26 8.60
CA PHE A 21 2.36 19.10 7.73
C PHE A 21 3.08 20.33 7.14
N GLU A 22 4.12 20.83 7.80
CA GLU A 22 4.96 21.92 7.26
C GLU A 22 5.74 21.43 6.04
N GLU A 23 6.36 20.26 6.13
CA GLU A 23 7.13 19.66 5.03
C GLU A 23 6.22 19.32 3.84
N HIS A 24 4.98 18.89 4.09
CA HIS A 24 3.99 18.66 3.03
C HIS A 24 3.56 19.96 2.34
N SER A 25 3.42 21.05 3.11
CA SER A 25 3.14 22.40 2.59
C SER A 25 4.28 22.90 1.70
N GLU A 26 5.53 22.74 2.14
CA GLU A 26 6.71 23.08 1.35
C GLU A 26 6.85 22.24 0.09
N TRP A 27 6.53 20.94 0.16
CA TRP A 27 6.50 20.06 -1.00
C TRP A 27 5.45 20.52 -2.02
N LEU A 28 4.20 20.74 -1.60
CA LEU A 28 3.15 21.24 -2.48
C LEU A 28 3.54 22.58 -3.12
N ARG A 29 4.22 23.46 -2.38
CA ARG A 29 4.72 24.73 -2.91
C ARG A 29 5.75 24.54 -4.03
N ARG A 30 6.64 23.55 -3.91
CA ARG A 30 7.60 23.19 -4.99
C ARG A 30 6.91 22.63 -6.23
N GLU A 31 5.79 21.93 -6.05
CA GLU A 31 4.93 21.44 -7.13
C GLU A 31 4.04 22.54 -7.73
N GLY A 32 4.17 23.80 -7.29
CA GLY A 32 3.42 24.95 -7.78
C GLY A 32 2.11 25.24 -7.05
N PHE A 33 1.82 24.52 -5.95
CA PHE A 33 0.59 24.67 -5.16
C PHE A 33 0.88 25.28 -3.78
N SER A 34 0.49 26.54 -3.57
CA SER A 34 0.59 27.17 -2.26
C SER A 34 -0.58 26.75 -1.36
N ILE A 35 -0.41 25.65 -0.62
CA ILE A 35 -1.41 25.15 0.35
C ILE A 35 -0.80 25.23 1.74
N SER A 36 -1.48 25.90 2.67
CA SER A 36 -0.98 26.08 4.03
C SER A 36 -1.03 24.80 4.85
N LYS A 37 -0.12 24.69 5.82
CA LYS A 37 -0.12 23.63 6.86
C LYS A 37 -1.51 23.37 7.44
N SER A 38 -2.23 24.42 7.82
CA SER A 38 -3.56 24.33 8.44
C SER A 38 -4.62 23.78 7.48
N ALA A 39 -4.51 24.06 6.18
CA ALA A 39 -5.39 23.47 5.17
C ALA A 39 -5.12 21.97 5.01
N ILE A 40 -3.84 21.57 4.96
CA ILE A 40 -3.43 20.16 4.88
C ILE A 40 -3.87 19.41 6.14
N HIS A 41 -3.64 19.97 7.32
CA HIS A 41 -4.07 19.37 8.59
C HIS A 41 -5.58 19.13 8.59
N ARG A 42 -6.38 20.14 8.23
CA ARG A 42 -7.85 20.02 8.17
C ARG A 42 -8.30 18.96 7.18
N TYR A 43 -7.70 18.93 5.99
CA TYR A 43 -7.95 17.89 5.00
C TYR A 43 -7.61 16.49 5.57
N ALA A 44 -6.43 16.35 6.15
CA ALA A 44 -5.95 15.11 6.74
C ALA A 44 -6.88 14.62 7.86
N THR A 45 -7.32 15.50 8.77
CA THR A 45 -8.28 15.16 9.82
C THR A 45 -9.64 14.76 9.26
N ALA A 46 -10.16 15.48 8.27
CA ALA A 46 -11.47 15.19 7.68
C ALA A 46 -11.50 13.88 6.88
N HIS A 47 -10.36 13.47 6.32
CA HIS A 47 -10.27 12.33 5.40
C HIS A 47 -9.41 11.18 5.92
N ALA A 48 -8.89 11.24 7.15
CA ALA A 48 -7.97 10.23 7.70
C ALA A 48 -8.51 8.81 7.56
N THR A 49 -9.77 8.58 7.95
CA THR A 49 -10.40 7.26 7.88
C THR A 49 -10.47 6.72 6.45
N ALA A 50 -10.82 7.57 5.48
CA ALA A 50 -10.89 7.17 4.08
C ALA A 50 -9.50 6.85 3.50
N ILE A 51 -8.50 7.70 3.81
CA ILE A 51 -7.12 7.53 3.37
C ILE A 51 -6.53 6.21 3.92
N MET A 52 -6.77 5.90 5.20
CA MET A 52 -6.33 4.65 5.81
C MET A 52 -7.05 3.41 5.23
N ALA A 53 -8.35 3.51 4.94
CA ALA A 53 -9.11 2.41 4.35
C ALA A 53 -8.65 2.08 2.92
N GLN A 54 -8.31 3.09 2.13
CA GLN A 54 -7.77 2.93 0.79
C GLN A 54 -6.41 2.21 0.81
N GLN A 55 -5.52 2.59 1.74
CA GLN A 55 -4.23 1.90 1.89
C GLN A 55 -4.40 0.42 2.22
N ARG A 56 -5.36 0.06 3.09
CA ARG A 56 -5.62 -1.35 3.42
C ARG A 56 -6.05 -2.18 2.21
N THR A 57 -6.80 -1.58 1.29
CA THR A 57 -7.24 -2.26 0.06
C THR A 57 -6.09 -2.43 -0.92
N ASP A 58 -5.21 -1.43 -1.00
CA ASP A 58 -4.03 -1.44 -1.89
C ASP A 58 -2.88 -2.29 -1.33
N SER A 59 -2.78 -2.41 0.00
CA SER A 59 -1.75 -3.18 0.71
C SER A 59 -2.20 -4.60 1.06
N SER A 60 -3.51 -4.90 1.02
CA SER A 60 -3.96 -6.28 1.04
C SER A 60 -3.65 -6.87 -0.32
N LEU A 61 -2.48 -7.50 -0.46
CA LEU A 61 -2.18 -8.35 -1.60
C LEU A 61 -3.42 -9.21 -1.85
N SER A 62 -3.96 -9.11 -3.07
CA SER A 62 -5.08 -9.95 -3.47
C SER A 62 -4.71 -11.40 -3.19
N LEU A 63 -5.69 -12.23 -2.81
CA LEU A 63 -5.47 -13.67 -2.64
C LEU A 63 -4.74 -14.28 -3.86
N VAL A 64 -5.05 -13.77 -5.05
CA VAL A 64 -4.43 -14.17 -6.31
C VAL A 64 -2.94 -13.79 -6.35
N GLU A 65 -2.58 -12.58 -5.93
CA GLU A 65 -1.18 -12.13 -5.88
C GLU A 65 -0.38 -12.92 -4.86
N SER A 66 -0.96 -13.15 -3.68
CA SER A 66 -0.34 -14.00 -2.65
C SER A 66 -0.06 -15.42 -3.19
N ARG A 67 -1.02 -16.00 -3.93
CA ARG A 67 -0.86 -17.32 -4.57
C ARG A 67 0.23 -17.33 -5.64
N ILE A 68 0.28 -16.31 -6.50
CA ILE A 68 1.30 -16.19 -7.55
C ILE A 68 2.70 -16.11 -6.92
N ARG A 69 2.88 -15.31 -5.86
CA ARG A 69 4.17 -15.18 -5.17
C ARG A 69 4.62 -16.48 -4.51
N CYS A 70 3.70 -17.22 -3.88
CA CYS A 70 4.00 -18.55 -3.35
C CYS A 70 4.43 -19.53 -4.45
N LEU A 71 3.77 -19.50 -5.61
CA LEU A 71 4.11 -20.34 -6.77
C LEU A 71 5.48 -19.98 -7.36
N GLU A 72 5.80 -18.68 -7.48
CA GLU A 72 7.11 -18.21 -7.93
C GLU A 72 8.23 -18.69 -7.01
N ILE A 73 8.04 -18.58 -5.69
CA ILE A 73 9.01 -19.04 -4.69
C ILE A 73 9.17 -20.56 -4.75
N ALA A 74 8.08 -21.32 -4.77
CA ALA A 74 8.12 -22.78 -4.90
C ALA A 74 8.87 -23.19 -6.18
N SER A 75 8.59 -22.54 -7.31
CA SER A 75 9.25 -22.80 -8.59
C SER A 75 10.75 -22.47 -8.58
N SER A 76 11.17 -21.49 -7.77
CA SER A 76 12.58 -21.12 -7.62
C SER A 76 13.38 -22.06 -6.72
N LEU A 77 12.71 -22.72 -5.76
CA LEU A 77 13.32 -23.60 -4.77
C LEU A 77 13.49 -25.05 -5.26
N ALA A 78 12.67 -25.49 -6.21
CA ALA A 78 12.84 -26.78 -6.86
C ALA A 78 12.31 -26.72 -8.31
N PRO A 79 13.14 -26.94 -9.34
CA PRO A 79 12.66 -27.19 -10.70
C PRO A 79 12.09 -28.62 -10.76
N SER A 80 10.95 -28.81 -10.12
CA SER A 80 10.20 -30.06 -10.06
C SER A 80 8.88 -29.90 -10.82
N THR A 81 8.29 -31.02 -11.23
CA THR A 81 7.08 -31.10 -12.05
C THR A 81 5.96 -30.20 -11.52
N THR A 82 5.16 -29.59 -12.40
CA THR A 82 4.08 -28.64 -12.06
C THR A 82 3.15 -29.11 -10.94
N ALA A 83 2.93 -30.43 -10.82
CA ALA A 83 2.14 -31.04 -9.74
C ALA A 83 2.76 -30.87 -8.34
N ASP A 84 4.09 -30.92 -8.23
CA ASP A 84 4.82 -30.73 -6.98
C ASP A 84 4.74 -29.26 -6.53
N LEU A 85 4.86 -28.32 -7.47
CA LEU A 85 4.73 -26.88 -7.20
C LEU A 85 3.35 -26.47 -6.71
N MET A 86 2.29 -27.07 -7.28
CA MET A 86 0.92 -26.84 -6.85
C MET A 86 0.68 -27.37 -5.42
N ARG A 87 1.20 -28.57 -5.10
CA ARG A 87 1.13 -29.15 -3.76
C ARG A 87 1.83 -28.26 -2.72
N ASP A 88 3.04 -27.78 -3.04
CA ASP A 88 3.81 -26.95 -2.12
C ASP A 88 3.13 -25.60 -1.86
N ALA A 89 2.51 -25.01 -2.89
CA ALA A 89 1.72 -23.78 -2.73
C ALA A 89 0.47 -23.99 -1.85
N GLU A 90 -0.20 -25.13 -1.95
CA GLU A 90 -1.33 -25.47 -1.07
C GLU A 90 -0.90 -25.66 0.39
N GLU A 91 0.27 -26.26 0.64
CA GLU A 91 0.82 -26.40 2.00
C GLU A 91 1.21 -25.04 2.61
N LEU A 92 1.79 -24.14 1.82
CA LEU A 92 2.08 -22.77 2.27
C LEU A 92 0.80 -21.99 2.60
N LEU A 93 -0.26 -22.13 1.80
CA LEU A 93 -1.56 -21.52 2.10
C LEU A 93 -2.15 -22.08 3.40
N LYS A 94 -2.08 -23.40 3.63
CA LYS A 94 -2.55 -24.01 4.89
C LYS A 94 -1.84 -23.43 6.13
N TRP A 95 -0.56 -23.09 6.01
CA TRP A 95 0.20 -22.46 7.09
C TRP A 95 -0.24 -21.01 7.36
N VAL A 96 -0.48 -20.22 6.30
CA VAL A 96 -0.94 -18.82 6.42
C VAL A 96 -2.35 -18.71 7.02
N TYR A 97 -3.22 -19.70 6.80
CA TYR A 97 -4.62 -19.69 7.26
C TYR A 97 -4.88 -20.46 8.57
N ARG A 98 -3.84 -20.92 9.28
CA ARG A 98 -4.00 -21.48 10.63
C ARG A 98 -4.03 -20.33 11.66
N PRO A 99 -5.08 -20.19 12.49
CA PRO A 99 -5.14 -19.17 13.54
C PRO A 99 -4.14 -19.42 14.66
#